data_AF-A0AAD4PUE8-F1
#
_entry.id   AF-A0AAD4PUE8-F1
#
_cell.length_a   1.000
_cell.length_b   1.000
_cell.length_c   1.000
_cell.angle_alpha   90.00
_cell.angle_beta   90.00
_cell.angle_gamma   90.00
#
_symmetry.space_group_name_H-M   'P 1'
#
loop_
_entity.id
_entity.type
_entity.pdbx_description
1 polymer ?
#
loop_
_entity_poly.entity_id
_entity_poly.type
_entity_poly.pdbx_seq_one_letter_code
_entity_poly.pdbx_strand_id
1 'polypeptide(L)'
;MSYTKFKFSLAPSSDYDGLEFYSAKFTIIEHNITNGQDPDGHIQKGQVQTVYGQGGEYKFDVGKKSSSDPTNFWKAHFRETETIPNEIPATLYFALSGSLDLEIKDQDRKMTARIKEVGLAAGEPGSPDSLASWWFASIGATAKTEHRITCEAVAAMGQRCYPTFKFEKDSGKLLLMSIKKSLTE
;
A
#
# COMPACT_ATOMS: atom_id res chain seq x y z
N MET A 1 -12.12 22.73 9.55
CA MET A 1 -11.88 21.81 8.42
C MET A 1 -12.61 20.50 8.72
N SER A 2 -13.25 19.86 7.75
CA SER A 2 -13.88 18.53 7.96
C SER A 2 -12.94 17.44 7.47
N TYR A 3 -12.60 16.51 8.34
CA TYR A 3 -11.77 15.36 8.00
C TYR A 3 -12.61 14.21 7.49
N THR A 4 -12.07 13.51 6.49
CA THR A 4 -12.58 12.22 6.06
C THR A 4 -11.59 11.14 6.50
N LYS A 5 -12.13 10.09 7.11
CA LYS A 5 -11.35 8.92 7.50
C LYS A 5 -11.22 7.99 6.31
N PHE A 6 -10.10 8.09 5.60
CA PHE A 6 -9.74 7.16 4.54
C PHE A 6 -9.20 5.87 5.14
N LYS A 7 -9.69 4.74 4.64
CA LYS A 7 -9.34 3.41 5.13
C LYS A 7 -8.72 2.60 4.01
N PHE A 8 -7.49 2.14 4.22
CA PHE A 8 -6.82 1.18 3.35
C PHE A 8 -6.67 -0.13 4.09
N SER A 9 -7.20 -1.22 3.54
CA SER A 9 -7.17 -2.52 4.18
C SER A 9 -6.07 -3.40 3.62
N LEU A 10 -5.39 -4.15 4.49
CA LEU A 10 -4.50 -5.23 4.09
C LEU A 10 -4.88 -6.50 4.83
N ALA A 11 -5.08 -7.59 4.09
CA ALA A 11 -5.45 -8.89 4.63
C ALA A 11 -4.87 -10.03 3.76
N PRO A 12 -4.67 -11.24 4.31
CA PRO A 12 -4.51 -12.43 3.48
C PRO A 12 -5.78 -12.68 2.66
N SER A 13 -5.62 -13.17 1.44
CA SER A 13 -6.72 -13.67 0.62
C SER A 13 -7.31 -14.96 1.21
N SER A 14 -8.58 -15.26 0.91
CA SER A 14 -9.17 -16.58 1.24
C SER A 14 -8.41 -17.74 0.59
N ASP A 15 -7.84 -17.47 -0.59
CA ASP A 15 -7.10 -18.44 -1.39
C ASP A 15 -5.59 -18.32 -1.16
N TYR A 16 -5.18 -17.70 -0.04
CA TYR A 16 -3.78 -17.52 0.29
C TYR A 16 -3.13 -18.87 0.61
N ASP A 17 -2.37 -19.37 -0.35
CA ASP A 17 -1.55 -20.57 -0.24
C ASP A 17 -0.09 -20.14 0.02
N GLY A 18 0.22 -19.89 1.30
CA GLY A 18 1.52 -19.37 1.71
C GLY A 18 1.75 -19.41 3.22
N LEU A 19 2.89 -18.84 3.63
CA LEU A 19 3.32 -18.76 5.02
C LEU A 19 2.32 -17.99 5.88
N GLU A 20 2.01 -18.47 7.09
CA GLU A 20 1.01 -17.85 7.99
C GLU A 20 1.28 -16.34 8.15
N PHE A 21 0.30 -15.51 7.83
CA PHE A 21 0.41 -14.05 7.94
C PHE A 21 0.12 -13.59 9.38
N TYR A 22 1.02 -12.79 9.96
CA TYR A 22 0.90 -12.29 11.33
C TYR A 22 0.54 -10.81 11.38
N SER A 23 1.27 -9.99 10.63
CA SER A 23 1.04 -8.55 10.61
C SER A 23 1.60 -7.89 9.37
N ALA A 24 1.09 -6.71 9.08
CA ALA A 24 1.69 -5.79 8.12
C ALA A 24 1.85 -4.42 8.77
N LYS A 25 3.06 -3.87 8.66
CA LYS A 25 3.43 -2.58 9.24
C LYS A 25 3.83 -1.63 8.12
N PHE A 26 3.04 -0.58 7.94
CA PHE A 26 3.34 0.51 7.01
C PHE A 26 4.01 1.66 7.76
N THR A 27 5.15 2.14 7.24
CA THR A 27 5.88 3.29 7.78
C THR A 27 5.94 4.38 6.73
N ILE A 28 5.41 5.56 7.05
CA ILE A 28 5.42 6.73 6.17
C ILE A 28 6.83 7.32 6.14
N ILE A 29 7.42 7.45 4.96
CA ILE A 29 8.74 8.05 4.75
C ILE A 29 8.59 9.47 4.21
N GLU A 30 7.70 9.66 3.23
CA GLU A 30 7.31 10.97 2.71
C GLU A 30 5.81 10.99 2.41
N HIS A 31 5.25 12.19 2.33
CA HIS A 31 3.84 12.39 2.02
C HIS A 31 3.65 13.72 1.31
N ASN A 32 2.60 13.78 0.50
CA ASN A 32 2.07 15.01 -0.04
C ASN A 32 0.55 14.99 0.11
N ILE A 33 0.01 16.07 0.64
CA ILE A 33 -1.41 16.23 0.92
C ILE A 33 -1.83 17.55 0.30
N THR A 34 -3.02 17.58 -0.32
CA THR A 34 -3.55 18.82 -0.88
C THR A 34 -3.56 19.93 0.19
N ASN A 35 -3.11 21.13 -0.18
CA ASN A 35 -2.97 22.23 0.76
C ASN A 35 -4.26 22.50 1.56
N GLY A 36 -4.12 22.66 2.88
CA GLY A 36 -5.23 22.86 3.81
C GLY A 36 -6.09 21.62 4.08
N GLN A 37 -5.72 20.42 3.59
CA GLN A 37 -6.44 19.17 3.87
C GLN A 37 -5.96 18.40 5.10
N ASP A 38 -4.82 18.80 5.68
CA ASP A 38 -4.32 18.29 6.96
C ASP A 38 -3.68 19.43 7.80
N PRO A 39 -4.45 20.46 8.21
CA PRO A 39 -3.89 21.58 8.97
C PRO A 39 -3.40 21.20 10.36
N ASP A 40 -3.90 20.10 10.94
CA ASP A 40 -3.52 19.63 12.28
C ASP A 40 -2.37 18.61 12.25
N GLY A 41 -1.87 18.24 11.06
CA GLY A 41 -0.73 17.35 10.88
C GLY A 41 -0.99 15.92 11.37
N HIS A 42 -2.14 15.36 11.04
CA HIS A 42 -2.50 13.97 11.33
C HIS A 42 -1.64 12.94 10.59
N ILE A 43 -1.07 13.33 9.45
CA ILE A 43 -0.13 12.54 8.67
C ILE A 43 1.28 13.07 8.88
N GLN A 44 2.19 12.20 9.31
CA GLN A 44 3.56 12.60 9.64
C GLN A 44 4.60 11.64 9.08
N LYS A 45 5.75 12.18 8.70
CA LYS A 45 6.94 11.37 8.40
C LYS A 45 7.36 10.57 9.63
N GLY A 46 7.63 9.28 9.44
CA GLY A 46 7.97 8.34 10.50
C GLY A 46 6.75 7.73 11.20
N GLN A 47 5.52 8.15 10.85
CA GLN A 47 4.32 7.52 11.39
C GLN A 47 4.24 6.05 10.98
N VAL A 48 3.90 5.20 11.93
CA VAL A 48 3.79 3.76 11.76
C VAL A 48 2.37 3.32 12.04
N GLN A 49 1.80 2.50 11.15
CA GLN A 49 0.54 1.81 11.39
C GLN A 49 0.73 0.32 11.16
N THR A 50 0.19 -0.50 12.07
CA THR A 50 0.30 -1.96 12.01
C THR A 50 -1.09 -2.60 12.02
N VAL A 51 -1.31 -3.54 11.11
CA VAL A 51 -2.49 -4.42 11.09
C VAL A 51 -2.07 -5.84 11.43
N TYR A 52 -2.93 -6.61 12.08
CA TYR A 52 -2.61 -7.94 12.65
C TYR A 52 -3.60 -9.02 12.23
N GLY A 53 -3.18 -10.28 12.30
CA GLY A 53 -4.06 -11.44 12.15
C GLY A 53 -4.69 -11.52 10.77
N GLN A 54 -6.00 -11.76 10.69
CA GLN A 54 -6.74 -11.91 9.42
C GLN A 54 -6.92 -10.60 8.64
N GLY A 55 -6.21 -9.53 9.02
CA GLY A 55 -6.16 -8.25 8.33
C GLY A 55 -6.56 -7.08 9.22
N GLY A 56 -6.54 -5.89 8.63
CA GLY A 56 -6.96 -4.67 9.31
C GLY A 56 -6.92 -3.45 8.39
N GLU A 57 -7.20 -2.28 8.95
CA GLU A 57 -7.27 -1.01 8.24
C GLU A 57 -6.15 -0.07 8.70
N TYR A 58 -5.35 0.44 7.76
CA TYR A 58 -4.65 1.70 7.92
C TYR A 58 -5.66 2.85 7.77
N LYS A 59 -5.56 3.85 8.64
CA LYS A 59 -6.51 4.97 8.72
C LYS A 59 -5.77 6.28 8.53
N PHE A 60 -6.27 7.10 7.63
CA PHE A 60 -5.70 8.40 7.29
C PHE A 60 -6.80 9.45 7.40
N ASP A 61 -6.63 10.41 8.29
CA ASP A 61 -7.62 11.48 8.53
C ASP A 61 -7.18 12.72 7.73
N VAL A 62 -7.79 12.93 6.56
CA VAL A 62 -7.45 13.99 5.59
C VAL A 62 -8.73 14.55 4.97
N GLY A 63 -8.74 15.81 4.53
CA GLY A 63 -9.83 16.38 3.75
C GLY A 63 -9.95 15.81 2.32
N LYS A 64 -11.13 15.98 1.68
CA LYS A 64 -11.43 15.43 0.34
C LYS A 64 -11.13 16.37 -0.84
N LYS A 65 -10.37 17.45 -0.64
CA LYS A 65 -10.00 18.31 -1.78
C LYS A 65 -8.91 17.62 -2.60
N SER A 66 -9.20 17.37 -3.86
CA SER A 66 -8.22 16.85 -4.81
C SER A 66 -7.34 17.98 -5.36
N SER A 67 -6.09 17.66 -5.69
CA SER A 67 -5.21 18.58 -6.42
C SER A 67 -4.16 17.83 -7.24
N SER A 68 -3.43 18.57 -8.08
CA SER A 68 -2.31 18.04 -8.84
C SER A 68 -1.05 17.82 -8.00
N ASP A 69 -0.93 18.43 -6.82
CA ASP A 69 0.32 18.39 -6.05
C ASP A 69 0.63 16.97 -5.54
N PRO A 70 -0.32 16.22 -4.92
CA PRO A 70 -0.05 14.84 -4.54
C PRO A 70 0.10 13.92 -5.76
N THR A 71 -0.54 14.25 -6.89
CA THR A 71 -0.32 13.53 -8.16
C THR A 71 1.10 13.72 -8.68
N ASN A 72 1.63 14.94 -8.66
CA ASN A 72 2.99 15.23 -9.12
C ASN A 72 4.02 14.58 -8.21
N PHE A 73 3.78 14.59 -6.89
CA PHE A 73 4.54 13.81 -5.92
C PHE A 73 4.52 12.33 -6.27
N TRP A 74 3.34 11.75 -6.51
CA TRP A 74 3.21 10.33 -6.88
C TRP A 74 4.01 9.98 -8.15
N LYS A 75 3.90 10.80 -9.20
CA LYS A 75 4.64 10.63 -10.47
C LYS A 75 6.16 10.72 -10.31
N ALA A 76 6.65 11.48 -9.34
CA ALA A 76 8.06 11.58 -9.04
C ALA A 76 8.62 10.30 -8.37
N HIS A 77 7.75 9.51 -7.73
CA HIS A 77 8.15 8.29 -7.02
C HIS A 77 7.84 7.00 -7.78
N PHE A 78 6.74 6.93 -8.54
CA PHE A 78 6.25 5.68 -9.11
C PHE A 78 5.89 5.82 -10.58
N ARG A 79 6.32 4.84 -11.39
CA ARG A 79 5.92 4.70 -12.80
C ARG A 79 4.57 4.02 -12.89
N GLU A 80 3.86 4.23 -14.00
CA GLU A 80 2.57 3.57 -14.27
C GLU A 80 2.64 2.05 -14.10
N THR A 81 3.69 1.42 -14.63
CA THR A 81 3.92 -0.04 -14.54
C THR A 81 4.20 -0.57 -13.14
N GLU A 82 4.46 0.32 -12.18
CA GLU A 82 4.73 0.02 -10.77
C GLU A 82 3.51 0.26 -9.88
N THR A 83 2.42 0.77 -10.46
CA THR A 83 1.16 1.00 -9.75
C THR A 83 0.14 -0.07 -10.07
N ILE A 84 -0.82 -0.24 -9.17
CA ILE A 84 -2.10 -0.89 -9.42
C ILE A 84 -3.19 0.16 -9.19
N PRO A 85 -4.09 0.37 -10.17
CA PRO A 85 -4.41 -0.53 -11.29
C PRO A 85 -3.62 -0.30 -12.61
N ASN A 86 -2.32 0.00 -12.59
CA ASN A 86 -1.50 0.29 -13.77
C ASN A 86 -1.99 1.55 -14.51
N GLU A 87 -2.27 2.59 -13.72
CA GLU A 87 -2.62 3.91 -14.20
C GLU A 87 -2.01 4.95 -13.25
N ILE A 88 -1.84 6.16 -13.74
CA ILE A 88 -1.48 7.30 -12.91
C ILE A 88 -2.73 8.13 -12.61
N PRO A 89 -3.02 8.45 -11.34
CA PRO A 89 -4.18 9.27 -10.99
C PRO A 89 -4.06 10.67 -11.60
N ALA A 90 -5.19 11.24 -12.02
CA ALA A 90 -5.22 12.62 -12.51
C ALA A 90 -5.08 13.62 -11.36
N THR A 91 -5.90 13.48 -10.33
CA THR A 91 -5.86 14.27 -9.10
C THR A 91 -5.99 13.36 -7.89
N LEU A 92 -5.38 13.77 -6.78
CA LEU A 92 -5.36 13.00 -5.53
C LEU A 92 -5.69 13.91 -4.35
N TYR A 93 -6.27 13.32 -3.30
CA TYR A 93 -6.42 13.97 -2.00
C TYR A 93 -5.08 14.01 -1.28
N PHE A 94 -4.39 12.87 -1.31
CA PHE A 94 -3.07 12.66 -0.73
C PHE A 94 -2.34 11.53 -1.44
N ALA A 95 -1.02 11.52 -1.28
CA ALA A 95 -0.11 10.47 -1.69
C ALA A 95 0.94 10.27 -0.62
N LEU A 96 1.19 9.01 -0.26
CA LEU A 96 2.18 8.60 0.74
C LEU A 96 3.22 7.71 0.06
N SER A 97 4.49 7.88 0.40
CA SER A 97 5.55 6.92 0.12
C SER A 97 6.11 6.37 1.42
N GLY A 98 6.49 5.10 1.43
CA GLY A 98 6.87 4.44 2.66
C GLY A 98 7.48 3.07 2.45
N SER A 99 7.57 2.32 3.54
CA SER A 99 7.95 0.90 3.52
C SER A 99 6.85 0.02 4.11
N LEU A 100 6.71 -1.20 3.60
CA LEU A 100 5.78 -2.21 4.10
C LEU A 100 6.56 -3.42 4.62
N ASP A 101 6.50 -3.65 5.93
CA ASP A 101 7.05 -4.83 6.59
C ASP A 101 5.93 -5.86 6.76
N LEU A 102 6.07 -7.04 6.16
CA LEU A 102 5.17 -8.18 6.34
C LEU A 102 5.80 -9.15 7.34
N GLU A 103 5.17 -9.36 8.48
CA GLU A 103 5.53 -10.46 9.37
C GLU A 103 4.76 -11.71 8.97
N ILE A 104 5.50 -12.74 8.59
CA ILE A 104 4.97 -14.05 8.21
C ILE A 104 5.70 -15.13 8.99
N LYS A 105 5.07 -16.29 9.16
CA LYS A 105 5.66 -17.42 9.85
C LYS A 105 5.77 -18.62 8.93
N ASP A 106 6.96 -19.19 8.97
CA ASP A 106 7.29 -20.45 8.35
C ASP A 106 7.50 -21.48 9.46
N GLN A 107 6.52 -22.37 9.61
CA GLN A 107 6.44 -23.34 10.71
C GLN A 107 6.47 -22.65 12.08
N ASP A 108 7.63 -22.64 12.75
CA ASP A 108 7.87 -22.02 14.05
C ASP A 108 8.74 -20.76 13.98
N ARG A 109 9.17 -20.36 12.78
CA ARG A 109 10.05 -19.20 12.59
C ARG A 109 9.27 -18.02 12.03
N LYS A 110 9.21 -16.94 12.80
CA LYS A 110 8.78 -15.65 12.29
C LYS A 110 9.86 -15.03 11.42
N MET A 111 9.46 -14.49 10.29
CA MET A 111 10.31 -13.69 9.42
C MET A 111 9.60 -12.40 9.02
N THR A 112 10.38 -11.33 8.91
CA THR A 112 9.90 -10.06 8.37
C THR A 112 10.40 -9.93 6.94
N ALA A 113 9.48 -9.81 5.99
CA ALA A 113 9.76 -9.48 4.61
C ALA A 113 9.48 -7.98 4.39
N ARG A 114 10.50 -7.20 4.05
CA ARG A 114 10.38 -5.75 3.83
C ARG A 114 10.30 -5.41 2.36
N ILE A 115 9.24 -4.70 1.98
CA ILE A 115 9.15 -3.96 0.71
C ILE A 115 9.54 -2.51 1.02
N LYS A 116 10.65 -2.04 0.46
CA LYS A 116 11.29 -0.78 0.90
C LYS A 116 10.56 0.48 0.43
N GLU A 117 10.02 0.46 -0.78
CA GLU A 117 9.50 1.63 -1.46
C GLU A 117 8.11 1.33 -1.99
N VAL A 118 7.10 1.62 -1.18
CA VAL A 118 5.68 1.43 -1.50
C VAL A 118 4.93 2.75 -1.46
N GLY A 119 3.88 2.84 -2.28
CA GLY A 119 3.00 4.00 -2.37
C GLY A 119 1.58 3.67 -1.94
N LEU A 120 0.94 4.56 -1.20
CA LEU A 120 -0.51 4.56 -0.94
C LEU A 120 -1.08 5.93 -1.31
N ALA A 121 -2.10 5.97 -2.15
CA ALA A 121 -2.76 7.21 -2.53
C ALA A 121 -4.27 7.02 -2.66
N ALA A 122 -5.01 8.09 -2.40
CA ALA A 122 -6.45 8.13 -2.57
C ALA A 122 -6.87 9.41 -3.29
N GLY A 123 -7.85 9.28 -4.18
CA GLY A 123 -8.39 10.37 -4.99
C GLY A 123 -9.90 10.26 -5.14
N GLU A 124 -10.43 11.04 -6.08
CA GLU A 124 -11.87 11.05 -6.36
C GLU A 124 -12.40 9.65 -6.64
N PRO A 125 -13.56 9.28 -6.09
CA PRO A 125 -14.12 7.96 -6.32
C PRO A 125 -14.56 7.81 -7.78
N GLY A 126 -14.16 6.70 -8.40
CA GLY A 126 -14.63 6.30 -9.72
C GLY A 126 -16.06 5.73 -9.71
N SER A 127 -16.60 5.41 -8.53
CA SER A 127 -17.95 4.87 -8.34
C SER A 127 -18.73 5.70 -7.30
N PRO A 128 -20.04 5.97 -7.51
CA PRO A 128 -20.88 6.71 -6.56
C PRO A 128 -20.92 6.11 -5.15
N ASP A 129 -20.75 4.79 -5.03
CA ASP A 129 -20.85 4.06 -3.75
C ASP A 129 -19.54 4.06 -2.95
N SER A 130 -18.49 4.71 -3.45
CA SER A 130 -17.14 4.66 -2.88
C SER A 130 -16.71 6.00 -2.29
N LEU A 131 -15.96 5.96 -1.19
CA LEU A 131 -15.43 7.18 -0.56
C LEU A 131 -14.25 7.78 -1.34
N ALA A 132 -13.47 6.92 -1.99
CA ALA A 132 -12.32 7.25 -2.81
C ALA A 132 -12.02 6.09 -3.77
N SER A 133 -11.33 6.39 -4.85
CA SER A 133 -10.53 5.37 -5.54
C SER A 133 -9.12 5.38 -4.98
N TRP A 134 -8.50 4.21 -4.93
CA TRP A 134 -7.19 4.01 -4.33
C TRP A 134 -6.14 3.58 -5.35
N TRP A 135 -4.89 3.91 -5.04
CA TRP A 135 -3.72 3.42 -5.75
C TRP A 135 -2.74 2.82 -4.76
N PHE A 136 -2.14 1.70 -5.16
CA PHE A 136 -1.00 1.10 -4.48
C PHE A 136 0.16 1.02 -5.46
N ALA A 137 1.39 1.24 -5.00
CA ALA A 137 2.58 1.09 -5.82
C ALA A 137 3.72 0.43 -5.05
N SER A 138 4.66 -0.14 -5.79
CA SER A 138 5.96 -0.54 -5.26
C SER A 138 7.03 -0.40 -6.34
N ILE A 139 8.15 0.25 -6.03
CA ILE A 139 9.26 0.36 -6.99
C ILE A 139 9.78 -1.03 -7.35
N GLY A 140 10.06 -1.25 -8.64
CA GLY A 140 10.54 -2.53 -9.16
C GLY A 140 9.49 -3.65 -9.16
N ALA A 141 8.24 -3.36 -8.79
CA ALA A 141 7.17 -4.34 -8.85
C ALA A 141 6.76 -4.63 -10.29
N THR A 142 6.24 -5.83 -10.52
CA THR A 142 5.68 -6.23 -11.82
C THR A 142 4.17 -6.36 -11.69
N ALA A 143 3.42 -5.49 -12.37
CA ALA A 143 1.99 -5.68 -12.59
C ALA A 143 1.80 -6.93 -13.47
N LYS A 144 1.06 -7.93 -12.98
CA LYS A 144 0.89 -9.20 -13.69
C LYS A 144 -0.44 -9.28 -14.47
N THR A 145 -1.48 -8.61 -13.97
CA THR A 145 -2.81 -8.43 -14.57
C THR A 145 -3.48 -7.18 -13.96
N GLU A 146 -4.64 -6.72 -14.48
CA GLU A 146 -5.32 -5.45 -14.10
C GLU A 146 -5.57 -5.21 -12.59
N HIS A 147 -5.41 -6.21 -11.74
CA HIS A 147 -5.59 -6.07 -10.30
C HIS A 147 -4.53 -6.79 -9.47
N ARG A 148 -3.38 -7.16 -10.06
CA ARG A 148 -2.34 -7.91 -9.35
C ARG A 148 -0.96 -7.29 -9.52
N ILE A 149 -0.27 -7.14 -8.39
CA ILE A 149 1.10 -6.64 -8.31
C ILE A 149 1.97 -7.64 -7.56
N THR A 150 3.14 -7.97 -8.12
CA THR A 150 4.18 -8.71 -7.41
C THR A 150 5.30 -7.75 -7.04
N CYS A 151 5.56 -7.61 -5.74
CA CYS A 151 6.60 -6.73 -5.22
C CYS A 151 7.87 -7.52 -4.90
N GLU A 152 9.03 -6.88 -4.93
CA GLU A 152 10.25 -7.44 -4.34
C GLU A 152 10.29 -7.09 -2.86
N ALA A 153 10.55 -8.10 -2.02
CA ALA A 153 10.76 -7.93 -0.59
C ALA A 153 12.06 -8.61 -0.17
N VAL A 154 12.70 -8.07 0.86
CA VAL A 154 13.93 -8.63 1.45
C VAL A 154 13.63 -9.08 2.86
N ALA A 155 13.85 -10.36 3.13
CA ALA A 155 13.76 -10.97 4.44
C ALA A 155 15.12 -10.97 5.16
N ALA A 156 15.15 -11.51 6.39
CA ALA A 156 16.39 -11.65 7.16
C ALA A 156 17.51 -12.34 6.35
N MET A 157 18.75 -11.96 6.62
CA MET A 157 19.94 -12.46 5.90
C MET A 157 19.98 -12.14 4.39
N GLY A 158 19.17 -11.21 3.92
CA GLY A 158 19.18 -10.77 2.52
C GLY A 158 18.40 -11.68 1.57
N GLN A 159 17.66 -12.66 2.09
CA GLN A 159 16.84 -13.55 1.27
C GLN A 159 15.74 -12.74 0.57
N ARG A 160 15.68 -12.84 -0.76
CA ARG A 160 14.61 -12.20 -1.55
C ARG A 160 13.34 -13.04 -1.52
N CYS A 161 12.21 -12.38 -1.40
CA CYS A 161 10.89 -12.96 -1.59
C CYS A 161 9.99 -12.02 -2.39
N TYR A 162 8.93 -12.58 -2.95
CA TYR A 162 8.08 -11.93 -3.94
C TYR A 162 6.61 -12.02 -3.52
N PRO A 163 6.16 -11.17 -2.57
CA PRO A 163 4.75 -11.08 -2.23
C PRO A 163 3.94 -10.62 -3.43
N THR A 164 2.86 -11.34 -3.71
CA THR A 164 1.88 -10.97 -4.74
C THR A 164 0.58 -10.55 -4.07
N PHE A 165 0.06 -9.40 -4.49
CA PHE A 165 -1.20 -8.86 -3.99
C PHE A 165 -2.25 -8.82 -5.08
N LYS A 166 -3.52 -8.98 -4.70
CA LYS A 166 -4.70 -8.58 -5.48
C LYS A 166 -5.27 -7.28 -4.91
N PHE A 167 -5.78 -6.39 -5.75
CA PHE A 167 -6.24 -5.08 -5.33
C PHE A 167 -7.68 -4.79 -5.74
N GLU A 168 -8.41 -4.16 -4.83
CA GLU A 168 -9.76 -3.66 -5.05
C GLU A 168 -9.73 -2.12 -4.92
N LYS A 169 -9.69 -1.42 -6.06
CA LYS A 169 -9.47 0.03 -6.17
C LYS A 169 -10.45 0.86 -5.34
N ASP A 170 -11.73 0.53 -5.41
CA ASP A 170 -12.80 1.36 -4.85
C ASP A 170 -13.04 1.10 -3.35
N SER A 171 -12.65 -0.08 -2.86
CA SER A 171 -12.68 -0.41 -1.43
C SER A 171 -11.35 -0.13 -0.71
N GLY A 172 -10.28 0.16 -1.45
CA GLY A 172 -8.95 0.36 -0.88
C GLY A 172 -8.39 -0.90 -0.23
N LYS A 173 -8.70 -2.08 -0.79
CA LYS A 173 -8.33 -3.37 -0.19
C LYS A 173 -7.20 -4.03 -0.96
N LEU A 174 -6.12 -4.36 -0.25
CA LEU A 174 -4.98 -5.11 -0.74
C LEU A 174 -4.98 -6.52 -0.12
N LEU A 175 -5.18 -7.52 -0.96
CA LEU A 175 -5.25 -8.92 -0.57
C LEU A 175 -3.91 -9.60 -0.86
N LEU A 176 -3.21 -10.06 0.17
CA LEU A 176 -2.00 -10.87 0.01
C LEU A 176 -2.39 -12.25 -0.53
N MET A 177 -1.91 -12.58 -1.74
CA MET A 177 -2.26 -13.80 -2.47
C MET A 177 -1.23 -14.91 -2.31
N SER A 178 0.06 -14.57 -2.27
CA SER A 178 1.16 -15.53 -2.05
C SER A 178 2.45 -14.81 -1.70
N ILE A 179 3.41 -15.53 -1.12
CA ILE A 179 4.79 -15.08 -0.95
C ILE A 179 5.71 -16.18 -1.45
N LYS A 180 6.41 -15.93 -2.56
CA LYS A 180 7.39 -16.86 -3.11
C LYS A 180 8.79 -16.47 -2.68
N LYS A 181 9.58 -17.42 -2.15
CA LYS A 181 11.01 -17.19 -1.89
C LYS A 181 11.77 -17.32 -3.21
N SER A 182 12.82 -16.51 -3.39
CA SER A 182 13.80 -16.80 -4.43
C SER A 182 14.49 -18.10 -4.07
N LEU A 183 14.36 -19.13 -4.91
CA LEU A 183 15.28 -20.25 -4.86
C LEU A 183 16.63 -19.66 -5.28
N THR A 184 17.56 -19.61 -4.34
CA THR A 184 18.97 -19.36 -4.67
C THR A 184 19.54 -20.74 -4.96
N GLU A 185 19.98 -20.96 -6.19
CA GLU A 185 20.83 -22.09 -6.57
C GLU A 185 22.19 -22.01 -5.86
#